data_AF-A0A0J1K334-F1
#
_entry.id   AF-A0A0J1K334-F1
#
_cell.length_a   1.000
_cell.length_b   1.000
_cell.length_c   1.000
_cell.angle_alpha   90.00
_cell.angle_beta   90.00
_cell.angle_gamma   90.00
#
_symmetry.space_group_name_H-M   'P 1'
#
loop_
_entity.id
_entity.type
_entity.pdbx_description
1 polymer ?
#
loop_
_entity_poly.entity_id
_entity_poly.type
_entity_poly.pdbx_seq_one_letter_code
_entity_poly.pdbx_strand_id
1 'polypeptide(L)'
;MKLYIIPLVLMMLSMPARADAVLDNLVSLEQRSSELRITAVKCYVQMTLLKQDGWETPACENYKEMATKEGAVLREHLETTTKQFRLKQREGLYDLEQKTQAMELLFSISTHFEGFKMLPAKIESLRRG
;
A
#
# COMPACT_ATOMS: atom_id res chain seq x y z
N MET A 1 -51.33 -7.77 -25.52
CA MET A 1 -50.10 -6.96 -25.59
C MET A 1 -49.47 -6.90 -24.22
N LYS A 2 -48.38 -7.64 -23.96
CA LYS A 2 -47.59 -7.49 -22.73
C LYS A 2 -46.47 -6.49 -23.04
N LEU A 3 -46.51 -5.32 -22.41
CA LEU A 3 -45.41 -4.36 -22.43
C LEU A 3 -44.26 -4.95 -21.60
N TYR A 4 -43.19 -5.38 -22.27
CA TYR A 4 -41.90 -5.60 -21.65
C TYR A 4 -41.10 -4.31 -21.77
N ILE A 5 -41.25 -3.41 -20.79
CA ILE A 5 -40.29 -2.33 -20.59
C ILE A 5 -39.51 -2.68 -19.33
N ILE A 6 -38.18 -2.54 -19.45
CA ILE A 6 -37.16 -2.51 -18.40
C ILE A 6 -36.53 -3.86 -18.03
N PRO A 7 -35.39 -4.18 -18.68
CA PRO A 7 -34.22 -4.65 -17.95
C PRO A 7 -33.02 -3.69 -18.08
N LEU A 8 -33.24 -2.45 -18.51
CA LEU A 8 -32.13 -1.50 -18.74
C LEU A 8 -31.71 -0.71 -17.50
N VAL A 9 -32.51 -0.70 -16.43
CA VAL A 9 -32.22 0.09 -15.21
C VAL A 9 -31.31 -0.64 -14.23
N LEU A 10 -31.14 -1.97 -14.33
CA LEU A 10 -30.32 -2.73 -13.39
C LEU A 10 -28.80 -2.66 -13.65
N MET A 11 -28.34 -2.17 -14.81
CA MET A 11 -26.91 -2.09 -15.09
C MET A 11 -26.20 -0.92 -14.39
N MET A 12 -26.92 0.12 -13.96
CA MET A 12 -26.30 1.32 -13.36
C MET A 12 -25.95 1.18 -11.87
N LEU A 13 -26.44 0.15 -11.18
CA LEU A 13 -26.20 0.00 -9.73
C LEU A 13 -24.89 -0.73 -9.38
N SER A 14 -24.12 -1.17 -10.38
CA SER A 14 -22.88 -1.95 -10.15
C SER A 14 -21.59 -1.13 -10.13
N MET A 15 -21.64 0.15 -10.55
CA MET A 15 -20.47 1.02 -10.63
C MET A 15 -19.99 1.61 -9.28
N PRO A 16 -20.85 2.10 -8.36
CA PRO A 16 -20.37 2.70 -7.11
C PRO A 16 -19.69 1.67 -6.20
N ALA A 17 -20.24 0.46 -6.10
CA ALA A 17 -19.67 -0.62 -5.27
C ALA A 17 -18.24 -1.02 -5.67
N ARG A 18 -17.84 -0.79 -6.93
CA ARG A 18 -16.46 -1.04 -7.37
C ARG A 18 -15.55 0.14 -7.03
N ALA A 19 -16.05 1.38 -7.10
CA ALA A 19 -15.26 2.58 -6.82
C ALA A 19 -14.79 2.60 -5.35
N ASP A 20 -15.68 2.25 -4.43
CA ASP A 20 -15.41 2.17 -2.99
C ASP A 20 -14.34 1.12 -2.68
N ALA A 21 -14.41 -0.06 -3.31
CA ALA A 21 -13.42 -1.12 -3.12
C ALA A 21 -11.98 -0.71 -3.48
N VAL A 22 -11.78 0.26 -4.39
CA VAL A 22 -10.44 0.77 -4.71
C VAL A 22 -9.93 1.72 -3.62
N LEU A 23 -10.80 2.55 -3.03
CA LEU A 23 -10.43 3.41 -1.91
C LEU A 23 -10.08 2.57 -0.68
N ASP A 24 -10.87 1.54 -0.39
CA ASP A 24 -10.58 0.59 0.69
C ASP A 24 -9.23 -0.11 0.50
N ASN A 25 -8.93 -0.51 -0.74
CA ASN A 25 -7.62 -1.08 -1.09
C ASN A 25 -6.49 -0.07 -0.86
N LEU A 26 -6.67 1.21 -1.21
CA LEU A 26 -5.66 2.25 -0.94
C LEU A 26 -5.44 2.45 0.56
N VAL A 27 -6.49 2.44 1.38
CA VAL A 27 -6.38 2.52 2.84
C VAL A 27 -5.57 1.34 3.39
N SER A 28 -5.88 0.11 2.95
CA SER A 28 -5.14 -1.08 3.35
C SER A 28 -3.67 -1.02 2.92
N LEU A 29 -3.39 -0.52 1.72
CA LEU A 29 -2.02 -0.36 1.23
C LEU A 29 -1.24 0.69 2.04
N GLU A 30 -1.89 1.78 2.44
CA GLU A 30 -1.29 2.81 3.30
C GLU A 30 -0.84 2.20 4.62
N GLN A 31 -1.74 1.47 5.30
CA GLN A 31 -1.44 0.79 6.56
C GLN A 31 -0.26 -0.18 6.43
N ARG A 32 -0.30 -1.07 5.42
CA ARG A 32 0.78 -2.05 5.20
C ARG A 32 2.12 -1.39 4.84
N SER A 33 2.10 -0.30 4.08
CA SER A 33 3.30 0.46 3.74
C SER A 33 3.92 1.14 4.97
N SER A 34 3.08 1.68 5.86
CA SER A 34 3.49 2.28 7.12
C SER A 34 4.11 1.22 8.06
N GLU A 35 3.48 0.06 8.18
CA GLU A 35 3.99 -1.08 8.96
C GLU A 35 5.35 -1.56 8.46
N LEU A 36 5.50 -1.74 7.14
CA LEU A 36 6.78 -2.09 6.51
C LEU A 36 7.89 -1.10 6.88
N ARG A 37 7.59 0.20 6.77
CA ARG A 37 8.53 1.26 7.14
C ARG A 37 8.89 1.17 8.63
N ILE A 38 7.90 1.06 9.51
CA ILE A 38 8.11 1.00 10.96
C ILE A 38 8.98 -0.20 11.35
N THR A 39 8.71 -1.38 10.78
CA THR A 39 9.48 -2.59 11.05
C THR A 39 10.94 -2.42 10.62
N ALA A 40 11.19 -1.88 9.42
CA ALA A 40 12.55 -1.60 8.97
C ALA A 40 13.25 -0.56 9.85
N VAL A 41 12.55 0.50 10.28
CA VAL A 41 13.11 1.51 11.19
C VAL A 41 13.49 0.89 12.53
N LYS A 42 12.63 0.04 13.11
CA LYS A 42 12.90 -0.63 14.38
C LYS A 42 14.17 -1.49 14.30
N CYS A 43 14.32 -2.31 13.25
CA CYS A 43 15.55 -3.10 13.07
C CYS A 43 16.77 -2.18 12.88
N TYR A 44 16.66 -1.14 12.06
CA TYR A 44 17.76 -0.18 11.86
C TYR A 44 18.22 0.48 13.16
N VAL A 45 17.29 0.89 14.03
CA VAL A 45 17.61 1.46 15.35
C VAL A 45 18.31 0.43 16.24
N GLN A 46 17.82 -0.80 16.30
CA GLN A 46 18.46 -1.88 17.08
C GLN A 46 19.88 -2.17 16.58
N MET A 47 20.08 -2.28 15.26
CA MET A 47 21.41 -2.42 14.65
C MET A 47 22.32 -1.23 14.93
N THR A 48 21.78 -0.02 15.05
CA THR A 48 22.58 1.18 15.36
C THR A 48 23.11 1.14 16.80
N LEU A 49 22.26 0.74 17.74
CA LEU A 49 22.54 0.70 19.18
C LEU A 49 23.38 -0.51 19.59
N LEU A 50 23.03 -1.68 19.07
CA LEU A 50 23.59 -2.98 19.47
C LEU A 50 24.60 -3.54 18.46
N LYS A 51 24.83 -2.84 17.33
CA LYS A 51 25.71 -3.30 16.25
C LYS A 51 25.26 -4.66 15.72
N GLN A 52 26.19 -5.59 15.54
CA GLN A 52 25.92 -6.92 15.00
C GLN A 52 24.96 -7.73 15.89
N ASP A 53 25.02 -7.55 17.21
CA ASP A 53 24.10 -8.22 18.16
C ASP A 53 22.64 -7.79 17.96
N GLY A 54 22.43 -6.60 17.37
CA GLY A 54 21.11 -6.12 17.00
C GLY A 54 20.37 -7.03 16.00
N TRP A 55 21.12 -7.84 15.23
CA TRP A 55 20.58 -8.68 14.16
C TRP A 55 19.71 -9.83 14.67
N GLU A 56 19.98 -10.29 15.89
CA GLU A 56 19.24 -11.37 16.57
C GLU A 56 18.06 -10.84 17.39
N THR A 57 17.84 -9.52 17.42
CA THR A 57 16.71 -8.94 18.15
C THR A 57 15.38 -9.28 17.46
N PRO A 58 14.28 -9.37 18.23
CA PRO A 58 12.94 -9.60 17.66
C PRO A 58 12.55 -8.58 16.58
N ALA A 59 13.04 -7.34 16.68
CA ALA A 59 12.81 -6.32 15.66
C ALA A 59 13.44 -6.68 14.31
N CYS A 60 14.64 -7.26 14.32
CA CYS A 60 15.33 -7.67 13.11
C CYS A 60 14.85 -9.04 12.58
N GLU A 61 14.36 -9.94 13.44
CA GLU A 61 13.59 -11.12 13.00
C GLU A 61 12.33 -10.72 12.22
N ASN A 62 11.52 -9.81 12.77
CA ASN A 62 10.31 -9.32 12.09
C ASN A 62 10.66 -8.65 10.74
N TYR A 63 11.76 -7.90 10.69
CA TYR A 63 12.24 -7.30 9.45
C TYR A 63 12.63 -8.34 8.40
N LYS A 64 13.37 -9.39 8.80
CA LYS A 64 13.77 -10.49 7.89
C LYS A 64 12.56 -11.17 7.25
N GLU A 65 11.53 -11.41 8.05
CA GLU A 65 10.29 -12.06 7.62
C GLU A 65 9.50 -11.18 6.64
N MET A 66 9.34 -9.88 6.95
CA MET A 66 8.58 -8.95 6.11
C MET A 66 9.33 -8.54 4.82
N ALA A 67 10.63 -8.25 4.90
CA ALA A 67 11.37 -7.61 3.80
C ALA A 67 11.53 -8.50 2.55
N THR A 68 11.53 -9.82 2.72
CA THR A 68 11.76 -10.77 1.61
C THR A 68 10.52 -11.03 0.76
N LYS A 69 9.30 -10.91 1.32
CA LYS A 69 8.05 -11.23 0.62
C LYS A 69 7.11 -10.04 0.47
N GLU A 70 6.98 -9.21 1.50
CA GLU A 70 5.89 -8.24 1.54
C GLU A 70 6.17 -6.98 0.73
N GLY A 71 7.43 -6.57 0.60
CA GLY A 71 7.78 -5.40 -0.22
C GLY A 71 7.44 -5.56 -1.70
N ALA A 72 7.67 -6.75 -2.26
CA ALA A 72 7.33 -7.04 -3.66
C ALA A 72 5.81 -7.10 -3.87
N VAL A 73 5.09 -7.80 -2.97
CA VAL A 73 3.62 -7.90 -3.00
C VAL A 73 2.97 -6.52 -2.86
N LEU A 74 3.47 -5.68 -1.94
CA LEU A 74 2.93 -4.33 -1.75
C LEU A 74 3.11 -3.48 -3.01
N ARG A 75 4.26 -3.59 -3.68
CA ARG A 75 4.51 -2.89 -4.95
C ARG A 75 3.52 -3.31 -6.04
N GLU A 76 3.33 -4.61 -6.23
CA GLU A 76 2.40 -5.13 -7.24
C GLU A 76 0.95 -4.70 -6.96
N HIS A 77 0.53 -4.77 -5.69
CA HIS A 77 -0.80 -4.32 -5.29
C HIS A 77 -1.00 -2.82 -5.50
N LEU A 78 0.03 -2.00 -5.22
CA LEU A 78 0.00 -0.56 -5.45
C LEU A 78 -0.11 -0.24 -6.95
N GLU A 79 0.68 -0.89 -7.80
CA GLU A 79 0.63 -0.72 -9.25
C GLU A 79 -0.76 -1.07 -9.80
N THR A 80 -1.33 -2.19 -9.33
CA THR A 80 -2.67 -2.64 -9.71
C THR A 80 -3.77 -1.69 -9.24
N THR A 81 -3.77 -1.32 -7.96
CA THR A 81 -4.78 -0.42 -7.37
C THR A 81 -4.72 0.97 -7.98
N THR A 82 -3.51 1.51 -8.20
CA THR A 82 -3.32 2.81 -8.86
C THR A 82 -3.85 2.80 -10.29
N LYS A 83 -3.60 1.73 -11.05
CA LYS A 83 -4.12 1.57 -12.40
C LYS A 83 -5.65 1.55 -12.41
N GLN A 84 -6.27 0.83 -11.47
CA GLN A 84 -7.73 0.79 -11.33
C GLN A 84 -8.31 2.15 -10.93
N PHE A 85 -7.67 2.86 -9.99
CA PHE A 85 -8.06 4.21 -9.61
C PHE A 85 -8.05 5.16 -10.81
N ARG A 86 -6.96 5.20 -11.58
CA ARG A 86 -6.84 6.05 -12.78
C ARG A 86 -7.90 5.75 -13.83
N LEU A 87 -8.23 4.47 -14.03
CA LEU A 87 -9.27 4.07 -14.97
C LEU A 87 -10.65 4.61 -14.53
N LYS A 88 -11.04 4.35 -13.27
CA LYS A 88 -12.31 4.81 -12.69
C LYS A 88 -12.40 6.34 -12.58
N GLN A 89 -11.27 7.01 -12.33
CA GLN A 89 -11.18 8.46 -12.33
C GLN A 89 -11.52 9.05 -13.71
N ARG A 90 -11.02 8.44 -14.79
CA ARG A 90 -11.32 8.84 -16.18
C ARG A 90 -12.78 8.59 -16.54
N GLU A 91 -13.38 7.55 -15.98
CA GLU A 91 -14.80 7.22 -16.13
C GLU A 91 -15.74 8.14 -15.33
N GLY A 92 -15.18 9.07 -14.53
CA GLY A 92 -15.97 10.01 -13.74
C GLY A 92 -16.65 9.39 -12.52
N LEU A 93 -16.22 8.20 -12.09
CA LEU A 93 -16.83 7.44 -10.99
C LEU A 93 -16.48 7.96 -9.58
N TYR A 94 -15.69 9.02 -9.50
CA TYR A 94 -15.31 9.66 -8.24
C TYR A 94 -15.65 11.15 -8.27
N ASP A 95 -16.19 11.65 -7.17
CA ASP A 95 -16.30 13.08 -6.92
C ASP A 95 -14.93 13.69 -6.56
N LEU A 96 -14.90 14.99 -6.26
CA LEU A 96 -13.66 15.70 -5.93
C LEU A 96 -13.08 15.24 -4.58
N GLU A 97 -13.94 14.94 -3.60
CA GLU A 97 -13.53 14.52 -2.26
C GLU A 97 -12.84 13.16 -2.31
N GLN A 98 -13.47 12.19 -2.98
CA GLN A 98 -12.93 10.85 -3.20
C GLN A 98 -11.62 10.88 -4.00
N LYS A 99 -11.51 11.75 -5.01
CA LYS A 99 -10.25 11.94 -5.76
C LYS A 99 -9.14 12.47 -4.86
N THR A 100 -9.47 13.43 -3.99
CA THR A 100 -8.50 14.04 -3.07
C THR A 100 -8.01 13.01 -2.07
N GLN A 101 -8.93 12.27 -1.43
CA GLN A 101 -8.60 11.20 -0.49
C GLN A 101 -7.70 10.14 -1.14
N ALA A 102 -8.02 9.69 -2.36
CA ALA A 102 -7.20 8.72 -3.08
C ALA A 102 -5.78 9.25 -3.36
N MET A 103 -5.65 10.51 -3.73
CA MET A 103 -4.34 11.14 -4.01
C MET A 103 -3.51 11.31 -2.73
N GLU A 104 -4.13 11.67 -1.62
CA GLU A 104 -3.49 11.74 -0.30
C GLU A 104 -2.96 10.37 0.13
N LEU A 105 -3.77 9.32 -0.02
CA LEU A 105 -3.37 7.94 0.28
C LEU A 105 -2.20 7.50 -0.60
N LEU A 106 -2.26 7.75 -1.92
CA LEU A 106 -1.17 7.43 -2.84
C LEU A 106 0.14 8.16 -2.48
N PHE A 107 0.06 9.42 -2.09
CA PHE A 107 1.21 10.20 -1.65
C PHE A 107 1.79 9.66 -0.32
N SER A 108 0.93 9.32 0.65
CA SER A 108 1.34 8.71 1.92
C SER A 108 2.05 7.37 1.68
N ILE A 109 1.45 6.48 0.87
CA ILE A 109 2.05 5.20 0.49
C ILE A 109 3.43 5.40 -0.13
N SER A 110 3.57 6.33 -1.08
CA SER A 110 4.85 6.61 -1.74
C SER A 110 5.92 7.04 -0.72
N THR A 111 5.56 7.94 0.19
CA THR A 111 6.45 8.43 1.24
C THR A 111 6.91 7.29 2.16
N HIS A 112 5.99 6.41 2.55
CA HIS A 112 6.33 5.25 3.38
C HIS A 112 7.26 4.28 2.65
N PHE A 113 6.98 4.02 1.38
CA PHE A 113 7.74 3.10 0.53
C PHE A 113 9.17 3.60 0.26
N GLU A 114 9.34 4.90 0.02
CA GLU A 114 10.66 5.51 -0.13
C GLU A 114 11.45 5.45 1.18
N GLY A 115 10.79 5.74 2.31
CA GLY A 115 11.38 5.56 3.64
C GLY A 115 11.85 4.13 3.90
N PHE A 116 11.07 3.13 3.47
CA PHE A 116 11.44 1.72 3.55
C PHE A 116 12.62 1.37 2.62
N LYS A 117 12.58 1.76 1.34
CA LYS A 117 13.60 1.39 0.33
C LYS A 117 15.03 1.75 0.71
N MET A 118 15.23 2.82 1.48
CA MET A 118 16.56 3.27 1.89
C MET A 118 17.16 2.48 3.07
N LEU A 119 16.34 1.77 3.85
CA LEU A 119 16.77 1.11 5.08
C LEU A 119 17.51 -0.21 4.88
N PRO A 120 17.14 -1.09 3.92
CA PRO A 120 17.84 -2.36 3.71
C PRO A 120 19.35 -2.21 3.52
N ALA A 121 19.79 -1.24 2.70
CA ALA A 121 21.21 -0.99 2.47
C ALA A 121 21.94 -0.55 3.74
N LYS A 122 21.28 0.28 4.58
CA LYS A 122 21.85 0.76 5.85
C LYS A 122 21.95 -0.37 6.89
N ILE A 123 20.91 -1.17 7.02
CA ILE A 123 20.88 -2.34 7.90
C ILE A 123 21.98 -3.33 7.51
N GLU A 124 22.12 -3.62 6.21
CA GLU A 124 23.16 -4.52 5.71
C GLU A 124 24.57 -3.99 5.94
N SER A 125 24.78 -2.67 5.82
CA SER A 125 26.06 -2.04 6.15
C SER A 125 26.41 -2.20 7.63
N LEU A 126 25.44 -2.05 8.54
CA LEU A 126 25.63 -2.22 9.98
C LEU A 126 25.87 -3.69 10.38
N ARG A 127 25.36 -4.63 9.59
CA ARG A 127 25.58 -6.07 9.79
C ARG A 127 26.99 -6.50 9.44
N ARG A 128 27.61 -5.86 8.44
CA ARG A 128 28.95 -6.22 7.93
C ARG A 128 30.10 -5.48 8.62
N GLY A 129 29.81 -4.33 9.22
CA GLY A 129 30.77 -3.52 9.97
C GLY A 129 30.92 -4.00 11.40
#